data_AF-A0A4Q6BV81-F1
#
_entry.id   AF-A0A4Q6BV81-F1
#
_cell.length_a   1.000
_cell.length_b   1.000
_cell.length_c   1.000
_cell.angle_alpha   90.00
_cell.angle_beta   90.00
_cell.angle_gamma   90.00
#
_symmetry.space_group_name_H-M   'P 1'
#
loop_
_entity.id
_entity.type
_entity.pdbx_description
1 polymer ?
#
loop_
_entity_poly.entity_id
_entity_poly.type
_entity_poly.pdbx_seq_one_letter_code
_entity_poly.pdbx_strand_id
1 'polypeptide(L)'
;MRWAIASILLMSILIFISQHKVQKMAAHRTEPTALPTTVKTPDEGSPEAKVAEITKELEDSKPLLKVKDEVRAEIAENPHSTSSALMKAGETVGQVAELEAAHPERKAEFQAYYKECFESSEMATVTRVQCLRRYVSSTRLTSEGVDKILESLPRPVQTLYRRAATAR
;
A
#
# COMPACT_ATOMS: atom_id res chain seq x y z
N MET A 1 36.58 -44.60 13.85
CA MET A 1 37.37 -43.35 13.80
C MET A 1 37.14 -42.61 12.48
N ARG A 2 35.98 -41.96 12.31
CA ARG A 2 35.61 -41.23 11.08
C ARG A 2 34.80 -39.96 11.35
N TRP A 3 34.99 -39.34 12.52
CA TRP A 3 34.22 -38.17 12.96
C TRP A 3 35.10 -37.02 13.51
N ALA A 4 36.38 -36.95 13.10
CA ALA A 4 37.33 -35.96 13.63
C ALA A 4 37.92 -35.00 12.57
N ILE A 5 37.54 -35.12 11.29
CA ILE A 5 38.20 -34.35 10.21
C ILE A 5 37.34 -33.15 9.73
N ALA A 6 36.05 -33.10 10.05
CA ALA A 6 35.16 -32.04 9.55
C ALA A 6 35.22 -30.71 10.33
N SER A 7 35.74 -30.69 11.58
CA SER A 7 35.71 -29.49 12.42
C SER A 7 36.87 -28.50 12.20
N ILE A 8 37.93 -28.88 11.49
CA ILE A 8 39.11 -28.02 11.32
C ILE A 8 38.94 -27.03 10.15
N LEU A 9 38.06 -27.31 9.18
CA LEU A 9 37.84 -26.46 8.02
C LEU A 9 36.95 -25.23 8.29
N LEU A 10 36.08 -25.26 9.31
CA LEU A 10 35.16 -24.15 9.60
C LEU A 10 35.81 -22.99 10.38
N MET A 11 36.90 -23.23 11.11
CA MET A 11 37.56 -22.18 11.90
C MET A 11 38.52 -21.29 11.08
N SER A 12 38.99 -21.76 9.93
CA SER A 12 39.95 -21.01 9.08
C SER A 12 39.30 -19.92 8.22
N ILE A 13 37.98 -20.01 7.94
CA ILE A 13 37.26 -19.04 7.10
C ILE A 13 36.88 -17.77 7.90
N LEU A 14 36.67 -17.91 9.21
CA LEU A 14 36.26 -16.78 10.08
C LEU A 14 37.41 -15.80 10.40
N ILE A 15 38.67 -16.20 10.20
CA ILE A 15 39.83 -15.34 10.46
C ILE A 15 40.15 -14.42 9.27
N PHE A 16 39.74 -14.77 8.04
CA PHE A 16 40.14 -14.04 6.83
C PHE A 16 39.29 -12.78 6.53
N ILE A 17 38.04 -12.72 6.99
CA ILE A 17 37.15 -11.56 6.70
C ILE A 17 37.43 -10.39 7.66
N SER A 18 38.03 -10.64 8.83
CA SER A 18 38.27 -9.61 9.86
C SER A 18 39.44 -8.67 9.56
N GLN A 19 40.32 -8.98 8.59
CA GLN A 19 41.53 -8.19 8.33
C GLN A 19 41.41 -7.24 7.13
N HIS A 20 40.38 -7.36 6.30
CA HIS A 20 40.25 -6.50 5.10
C HIS A 20 39.62 -5.11 5.38
N LYS A 21 39.17 -4.86 6.61
CA LYS A 21 38.54 -3.58 7.02
C LYS A 21 39.51 -2.53 7.57
N VAL A 22 40.81 -2.82 7.73
CA VAL A 22 41.72 -1.94 8.49
C VAL A 22 42.77 -1.21 7.63
N GLN A 23 42.84 -1.41 6.31
CA GLN A 23 43.92 -0.85 5.47
C GLN A 23 43.54 0.27 4.48
N LYS A 24 42.54 1.12 4.76
CA LYS A 24 42.32 2.35 3.96
C LYS A 24 42.23 3.63 4.77
N MET A 25 42.97 3.72 5.86
CA MET A 25 43.23 4.97 6.57
C MET A 25 44.73 5.21 6.67
N ALA A 26 45.31 5.87 5.66
CA ALA A 26 46.48 6.76 5.76
C ALA A 26 47.05 6.99 4.37
N ALA A 27 46.73 8.13 3.75
CA ALA A 27 47.63 8.97 2.95
C ALA A 27 46.79 9.86 2.03
N HIS A 28 46.60 11.11 2.43
CA HIS A 28 47.07 12.26 1.64
C HIS A 28 46.66 13.55 2.37
N ARG A 29 47.67 14.30 2.79
CA ARG A 29 47.54 15.70 3.21
C ARG A 29 48.34 16.52 2.22
N THR A 30 47.66 17.44 1.52
CA THR A 30 48.15 18.73 1.01
C THR A 30 46.96 19.49 0.43
N GLU A 31 46.57 20.57 1.09
CA GLU A 31 45.78 21.71 0.56
C GLU A 31 46.62 22.51 -0.48
N PRO A 32 46.06 23.43 -1.31
CA PRO A 32 44.90 24.28 -1.02
C PRO A 32 43.91 24.61 -2.18
N THR A 33 42.79 25.21 -1.80
CA THR A 33 41.92 26.11 -2.60
C THR A 33 41.18 25.59 -3.83
N ALA A 34 39.89 25.24 -3.65
CA ALA A 34 38.75 25.79 -4.38
C ALA A 34 37.47 25.04 -3.93
N LEU A 35 36.43 25.77 -3.52
CA LEU A 35 35.13 25.19 -3.17
C LEU A 35 34.58 24.36 -4.34
N PRO A 36 34.19 23.09 -4.14
CA PRO A 36 33.24 22.43 -5.00
C PRO A 36 31.85 22.58 -4.39
N THR A 37 31.01 23.28 -5.13
CA THR A 37 29.55 23.34 -5.04
C THR A 37 28.98 22.01 -4.58
N THR A 38 28.19 22.05 -3.50
CA THR A 38 27.36 20.95 -3.03
C THR A 38 26.43 20.50 -4.15
N VAL A 39 26.84 19.48 -4.90
CA VAL A 39 25.94 18.69 -5.73
C VAL A 39 25.09 17.88 -4.75
N LYS A 40 23.90 18.41 -4.42
CA LYS A 40 22.82 17.63 -3.83
C LYS A 40 22.45 16.55 -4.85
N THR A 41 22.95 15.34 -4.64
CA THR A 41 22.32 14.15 -5.19
C THR A 41 20.87 14.11 -4.69
N PRO A 42 19.87 13.84 -5.55
CA PRO A 42 18.49 13.66 -5.11
C PRO A 42 18.44 12.46 -4.17
N ASP A 43 17.94 12.68 -2.97
CA ASP A 43 17.69 11.66 -1.97
C ASP A 43 16.47 10.83 -2.38
N GLU A 44 16.62 9.99 -3.41
CA GLU A 44 15.59 9.03 -3.86
C GLU A 44 15.43 7.82 -2.91
N GLY A 45 16.02 7.87 -1.71
CA GLY A 45 16.15 6.70 -0.84
C GLY A 45 15.67 6.87 0.59
N SER A 46 15.31 8.08 1.03
CA SER A 46 14.90 8.27 2.42
C SER A 46 13.52 7.64 2.70
N PRO A 47 13.35 6.91 3.83
CA PRO A 47 12.05 6.42 4.28
C PRO A 47 10.98 7.51 4.33
N GLU A 48 11.37 8.76 4.59
CA GLU A 48 10.47 9.91 4.67
C GLU A 48 9.93 10.33 3.30
N ALA A 49 10.72 10.19 2.23
CA ALA A 49 10.29 10.50 0.87
C ALA A 49 9.25 9.48 0.36
N LYS A 50 9.49 8.19 0.61
CA LYS A 50 8.52 7.11 0.32
C LYS A 50 7.23 7.26 1.12
N VAL A 51 7.34 7.78 2.35
CA VAL A 51 6.17 8.04 3.19
C VAL A 51 5.27 9.11 2.58
N ALA A 52 5.87 10.22 2.14
CA ALA A 52 5.15 11.32 1.49
C ALA A 52 4.52 10.90 0.16
N GLU A 53 5.18 10.02 -0.59
CA GLU A 53 4.67 9.49 -1.87
C GLU A 53 3.41 8.65 -1.68
N ILE A 54 3.41 7.68 -0.75
CA ILE A 54 2.23 6.84 -0.47
C ILE A 54 1.06 7.69 0.01
N THR A 55 1.30 8.62 0.93
CA THR A 55 0.23 9.52 1.41
C THR A 55 -0.35 10.34 0.27
N LYS A 56 0.51 10.84 -0.63
CA LYS A 56 0.06 11.57 -1.81
C LYS A 56 -0.76 10.71 -2.75
N GLU A 57 -0.31 9.50 -3.06
CA GLU A 57 -1.06 8.56 -3.92
C GLU A 57 -2.45 8.24 -3.34
N LEU A 58 -2.54 8.04 -2.03
CA LEU A 58 -3.82 7.85 -1.36
C LEU A 58 -4.73 9.08 -1.51
N GLU A 59 -4.23 10.29 -1.27
CA GLU A 59 -5.03 11.51 -1.44
C GLU A 59 -5.43 11.78 -2.90
N ASP A 60 -4.53 11.55 -3.85
CA ASP A 60 -4.77 11.71 -5.29
C ASP A 60 -5.82 10.70 -5.80
N SER A 61 -5.91 9.52 -5.17
CA SER A 61 -6.89 8.49 -5.53
C SER A 61 -8.32 8.77 -5.04
N LYS A 62 -8.51 9.52 -3.94
CA LYS A 62 -9.83 9.82 -3.36
C LYS A 62 -10.82 10.46 -4.34
N PRO A 63 -10.48 11.51 -5.10
CA PRO A 63 -11.44 12.11 -6.04
C PRO A 63 -11.86 11.13 -7.14
N LEU A 64 -11.00 10.20 -7.55
CA LEU A 64 -11.30 9.20 -8.59
C LEU A 64 -12.37 8.19 -8.15
N LEU A 65 -12.61 8.05 -6.85
CA LEU A 65 -13.64 7.17 -6.31
C LEU A 65 -15.02 7.85 -6.20
N LYS A 66 -15.06 9.20 -6.17
CA LYS A 66 -16.27 10.01 -5.95
C LYS A 66 -17.14 10.13 -7.21
N VAL A 67 -17.44 8.99 -7.83
CA VAL A 67 -18.06 8.92 -9.16
C VAL A 67 -19.58 8.75 -9.13
N LYS A 68 -20.25 8.82 -7.97
CA LYS A 68 -21.68 8.47 -7.86
C LYS A 68 -22.57 9.22 -8.86
N ASP A 69 -22.36 10.51 -9.05
CA ASP A 69 -23.22 11.31 -9.93
C ASP A 69 -22.87 11.13 -11.41
N GLU A 70 -21.59 10.89 -11.74
CA GLU A 70 -21.15 10.50 -13.08
C GLU A 70 -21.73 9.13 -13.49
N VAL A 71 -21.68 8.14 -12.60
CA VAL A 71 -22.29 6.82 -12.80
C VAL A 71 -23.80 6.95 -13.05
N ARG A 72 -24.49 7.84 -12.33
CA ARG A 72 -25.92 8.08 -12.54
C ARG A 72 -26.21 8.69 -13.91
N ALA A 73 -25.37 9.63 -14.35
CA ALA A 73 -25.50 10.25 -15.67
C ALA A 73 -25.28 9.23 -16.79
N GLU A 74 -24.21 8.43 -16.72
CA GLU A 74 -23.90 7.40 -17.71
C GLU A 74 -25.01 6.32 -17.80
N ILE A 75 -25.55 5.88 -16.66
CA ILE A 75 -26.65 4.90 -16.63
C ILE A 75 -27.94 5.49 -17.19
N ALA A 76 -28.21 6.79 -16.96
CA ALA A 76 -29.38 7.45 -17.52
C ALA A 76 -29.31 7.56 -19.05
N GLU A 77 -28.11 7.75 -19.60
CA GLU A 77 -27.87 7.77 -21.05
C GLU A 77 -27.91 6.37 -21.66
N ASN A 78 -27.27 5.40 -21.01
CA ASN A 78 -27.18 4.03 -21.51
C ASN A 78 -27.30 2.97 -20.39
N PRO A 79 -28.55 2.60 -20.01
CA PRO A 79 -28.81 1.77 -18.83
C PRO A 79 -28.38 0.31 -18.98
N HIS A 80 -28.09 -0.14 -20.20
CA HIS A 80 -27.65 -1.50 -20.49
C HIS A 80 -26.12 -1.62 -20.58
N SER A 81 -25.40 -0.51 -20.51
CA SER A 81 -23.94 -0.48 -20.53
C SER A 81 -23.34 -0.48 -19.13
N THR A 82 -22.10 -0.95 -19.02
CA THR A 82 -21.31 -0.79 -17.80
C THR A 82 -20.75 0.63 -17.76
N SER A 83 -21.00 1.34 -16.65
CA SER A 83 -20.45 2.68 -16.39
C SER A 83 -18.91 2.68 -16.45
N SER A 84 -18.35 3.59 -17.25
CA SER A 84 -16.90 3.76 -17.39
C SER A 84 -16.28 4.35 -16.13
N ALA A 85 -16.98 5.29 -15.49
CA ALA A 85 -16.59 5.88 -14.22
C ALA A 85 -16.54 4.82 -13.11
N LEU A 86 -17.52 3.89 -13.10
CA LEU A 86 -17.54 2.80 -12.13
C LEU A 86 -16.37 1.82 -12.32
N MET A 87 -16.02 1.51 -13.57
CA MET A 87 -14.86 0.65 -13.90
C MET A 87 -13.57 1.27 -13.38
N LYS A 88 -13.32 2.56 -13.69
CA LYS A 88 -12.14 3.29 -13.22
C LYS A 88 -12.06 3.33 -11.70
N ALA A 89 -13.17 3.62 -11.01
CA ALA A 89 -13.19 3.59 -9.55
C ALA A 89 -12.82 2.21 -8.99
N GLY A 90 -13.28 1.13 -9.63
CA GLY A 90 -12.90 -0.23 -9.28
C GLY A 90 -11.40 -0.52 -9.48
N GLU A 91 -10.83 -0.07 -10.59
CA GLU A 91 -9.40 -0.15 -10.88
C GLU A 91 -8.57 0.59 -9.83
N THR A 92 -8.97 1.81 -9.45
CA THR A 92 -8.32 2.60 -8.40
C THR A 92 -8.32 1.88 -7.05
N VAL A 93 -9.45 1.25 -6.65
CA VAL A 93 -9.47 0.41 -5.42
C VAL A 93 -8.53 -0.79 -5.54
N GLY A 94 -8.35 -1.34 -6.75
CA GLY A 94 -7.37 -2.38 -7.04
C GLY A 94 -5.93 -1.91 -6.83
N GLN A 95 -5.57 -0.77 -7.43
CA GLN A 95 -4.25 -0.16 -7.32
C GLN A 95 -3.87 0.17 -5.88
N VAL A 96 -4.79 0.74 -5.10
CA VAL A 96 -4.54 1.01 -3.66
C VAL A 96 -4.29 -0.29 -2.89
N ALA A 97 -4.96 -1.39 -3.25
CA ALA A 97 -4.72 -2.68 -2.61
C ALA A 97 -3.38 -3.32 -2.98
N GLU A 98 -2.89 -3.08 -4.20
CA GLU A 98 -1.53 -3.46 -4.61
C GLU A 98 -0.49 -2.65 -3.85
N LEU A 99 -0.72 -1.34 -3.67
CA LEU A 99 0.12 -0.47 -2.86
C LEU A 99 0.15 -0.90 -1.39
N GLU A 100 -0.99 -1.30 -0.81
CA GLU A 100 -1.06 -1.86 0.55
C GLU A 100 -0.20 -3.13 0.67
N ALA A 101 -0.23 -4.00 -0.34
CA ALA A 101 0.55 -5.24 -0.33
C ALA A 101 2.06 -4.97 -0.43
N ALA A 102 2.46 -3.92 -1.15
CA ALA A 102 3.84 -3.47 -1.25
C ALA A 102 4.35 -2.79 0.02
N HIS A 103 3.45 -2.19 0.81
CA HIS A 103 3.77 -1.37 2.00
C HIS A 103 3.03 -1.81 3.27
N PRO A 104 3.25 -3.05 3.76
CA PRO A 104 2.55 -3.57 4.93
C PRO A 104 2.84 -2.81 6.23
N GLU A 105 3.95 -2.09 6.31
CA GLU A 105 4.31 -1.22 7.44
C GLU A 105 3.37 -0.02 7.61
N ARG A 106 2.62 0.36 6.57
CA ARG A 106 1.66 1.49 6.56
C ARG A 106 0.20 1.04 6.67
N LYS A 107 -0.04 -0.19 7.09
CA LYS A 107 -1.37 -0.82 7.12
C LYS A 107 -2.49 0.03 7.74
N ALA A 108 -2.19 0.78 8.81
CA ALA A 108 -3.16 1.64 9.47
C ALA A 108 -3.74 2.74 8.56
N GLU A 109 -2.93 3.26 7.63
CA GLU A 109 -3.35 4.33 6.72
C GLU A 109 -4.23 3.80 5.60
N PHE A 110 -3.89 2.64 5.03
CA PHE A 110 -4.77 1.95 4.08
C PHE A 110 -6.11 1.60 4.73
N GLN A 111 -6.12 1.16 5.99
CA GLN A 111 -7.35 0.90 6.73
C GLN A 111 -8.19 2.17 6.93
N ALA A 112 -7.56 3.29 7.27
CA ALA A 112 -8.23 4.58 7.38
C ALA A 112 -8.82 5.02 6.04
N TYR A 113 -8.05 4.87 4.95
CA TYR A 113 -8.48 5.16 3.59
C TYR A 113 -9.71 4.33 3.18
N TYR A 114 -9.68 3.00 3.37
CA TYR A 114 -10.83 2.16 3.04
C TYR A 114 -12.06 2.51 3.89
N LYS A 115 -11.84 2.86 5.16
CA LYS A 115 -12.91 3.30 6.05
C LYS A 115 -13.59 4.57 5.54
N GLU A 116 -12.81 5.59 5.22
CA GLU A 116 -13.31 6.82 4.59
C GLU A 116 -14.08 6.51 3.30
N CYS A 117 -13.53 5.66 2.44
CA CYS A 117 -14.14 5.28 1.18
C CYS A 117 -15.53 4.63 1.36
N PHE A 118 -15.68 3.62 2.24
CA PHE A 118 -16.97 2.94 2.38
C PHE A 118 -18.01 3.74 3.17
N GLU A 119 -17.58 4.66 4.03
CA GLU A 119 -18.46 5.56 4.80
C GLU A 119 -18.98 6.72 3.93
N SER A 120 -18.20 7.16 2.93
CA SER A 120 -18.58 8.27 2.07
C SER A 120 -19.85 8.00 1.24
N SER A 121 -20.76 8.97 1.28
CA SER A 121 -22.00 8.96 0.50
C SER A 121 -21.81 9.44 -0.95
N GLU A 122 -20.64 9.98 -1.29
CA GLU A 122 -20.26 10.42 -2.64
C GLU A 122 -19.75 9.27 -3.51
N MET A 123 -19.40 8.15 -2.89
CA MET A 123 -18.98 6.94 -3.61
C MET A 123 -20.19 6.14 -4.09
N ALA A 124 -20.08 5.53 -5.27
CA ALA A 124 -21.07 4.59 -5.77
C ALA A 124 -21.18 3.36 -4.85
N THR A 125 -22.39 2.77 -4.74
CA THR A 125 -22.67 1.63 -3.85
C THR A 125 -21.69 0.47 -4.04
N VAL A 126 -21.34 0.14 -5.28
CA VAL A 126 -20.41 -0.94 -5.59
C VAL A 126 -18.98 -0.62 -5.10
N THR A 127 -18.49 0.60 -5.32
CA THR A 127 -17.18 1.07 -4.83
C THR A 127 -17.11 1.00 -3.30
N ARG A 128 -18.18 1.43 -2.61
CA ARG A 128 -18.27 1.31 -1.13
C ARG A 128 -18.14 -0.13 -0.66
N VAL A 129 -18.80 -1.07 -1.35
CA VAL A 129 -18.69 -2.51 -1.03
C VAL A 129 -17.27 -3.04 -1.27
N GLN A 130 -16.60 -2.61 -2.35
CA GLN A 130 -15.21 -3.00 -2.60
C GLN A 130 -14.27 -2.48 -1.52
N CYS A 131 -14.38 -1.21 -1.13
CA CYS A 131 -13.61 -0.63 -0.03
C CYS A 131 -13.89 -1.33 1.30
N LEU A 132 -15.17 -1.61 1.62
CA LEU A 132 -15.52 -2.34 2.86
C LEU A 132 -14.89 -3.74 2.88
N ARG A 133 -14.88 -4.45 1.74
CA ARG A 133 -14.21 -5.76 1.64
C ARG A 133 -12.72 -5.67 1.91
N ARG A 134 -12.06 -4.64 1.37
CA ARG A 134 -10.63 -4.39 1.63
C ARG A 134 -10.38 -4.09 3.09
N TYR A 135 -11.20 -3.22 3.70
CA TYR A 135 -11.13 -2.91 5.11
C TYR A 135 -11.27 -4.16 5.99
N VAL A 136 -12.32 -4.97 5.77
CA VAL A 136 -12.56 -6.22 6.51
C VAL A 136 -11.41 -7.21 6.37
N SER A 137 -10.89 -7.37 5.16
CA SER A 137 -9.75 -8.24 4.90
C SER A 137 -8.47 -7.74 5.59
N SER A 138 -8.19 -6.44 5.51
CA SER A 138 -6.99 -5.85 6.10
C SER A 138 -7.03 -5.92 7.63
N THR A 139 -8.17 -5.60 8.23
CA THR A 139 -8.36 -5.62 9.69
C THR A 139 -8.59 -7.01 10.27
N ARG A 140 -8.89 -8.00 9.42
CA ARG A 140 -9.28 -9.37 9.82
C ARG A 140 -10.50 -9.37 10.75
N LEU A 141 -11.50 -8.54 10.42
CA LEU A 141 -12.73 -8.45 11.19
C LEU A 141 -13.49 -9.78 11.24
N THR A 142 -14.05 -10.09 12.40
CA THR A 142 -14.95 -11.22 12.60
C THR A 142 -16.31 -10.93 11.97
N SER A 143 -17.11 -11.97 11.73
CA SER A 143 -18.48 -11.81 11.20
C SER A 143 -19.32 -10.85 12.04
N GLU A 144 -19.26 -10.96 13.37
CA GLU A 144 -19.97 -10.04 14.28
C GLU A 144 -19.49 -8.58 14.12
N GLY A 145 -18.16 -8.38 13.97
CA GLY A 145 -17.60 -7.04 13.72
C GLY A 145 -18.05 -6.46 12.37
N VAL A 146 -18.14 -7.30 11.34
CA VAL A 146 -18.68 -6.91 10.03
C VAL A 146 -20.14 -6.52 10.15
N ASP A 147 -20.97 -7.30 10.84
CA ASP A 147 -22.40 -7.02 11.00
C ASP A 147 -22.65 -5.67 11.70
N LYS A 148 -21.88 -5.35 12.75
CA LYS A 148 -21.94 -4.02 13.42
C LYS A 148 -21.63 -2.87 12.47
N ILE A 149 -20.65 -3.02 11.58
CA ILE A 149 -20.35 -1.99 10.56
C ILE A 149 -21.49 -1.90 9.54
N LEU A 150 -22.06 -3.04 9.13
CA LEU A 150 -23.16 -3.03 8.16
C LEU A 150 -24.40 -2.32 8.70
N GLU A 151 -24.70 -2.43 10.00
CA GLU A 151 -25.84 -1.75 10.63
C GLU A 151 -25.82 -0.23 10.44
N SER A 152 -24.64 0.40 10.41
CA SER A 152 -24.49 1.85 10.20
C SER A 152 -24.49 2.26 8.72
N LEU A 153 -24.48 1.31 7.78
CA LEU A 153 -24.42 1.59 6.34
C LEU A 153 -25.80 1.52 5.68
N PRO A 154 -26.03 2.23 4.56
CA PRO A 154 -27.30 2.16 3.84
C PRO A 154 -27.65 0.74 3.38
N ARG A 155 -28.94 0.37 3.42
CA ARG A 155 -29.44 -0.96 3.01
C ARG A 155 -28.90 -1.46 1.66
N PRO A 156 -28.75 -0.63 0.61
CA PRO A 156 -28.16 -1.09 -0.66
C PRO A 156 -26.74 -1.64 -0.50
N VAL A 157 -25.89 -0.98 0.31
CA VAL A 157 -24.52 -1.42 0.60
C VAL A 157 -24.55 -2.73 1.39
N GLN A 158 -25.39 -2.80 2.42
CA GLN A 158 -25.53 -4.02 3.24
C GLN A 158 -25.93 -5.24 2.40
N THR A 159 -26.97 -5.07 1.58
CA THR A 159 -27.53 -6.15 0.75
C THR A 159 -26.49 -6.63 -0.26
N LEU A 160 -25.83 -5.70 -0.94
CA LEU A 160 -24.82 -6.02 -1.94
C LEU A 160 -23.59 -6.70 -1.32
N TYR A 161 -23.13 -6.22 -0.16
CA TYR A 161 -22.01 -6.84 0.55
C TYR A 161 -22.31 -8.29 0.94
N ARG A 162 -23.46 -8.53 1.57
CA ARG A 162 -23.89 -9.88 2.00
C ARG A 162 -24.04 -10.83 0.80
N ARG A 163 -24.70 -10.39 -0.28
CA ARG A 163 -24.84 -11.18 -1.51
C ARG A 163 -23.50 -11.57 -2.12
N ALA A 164 -22.56 -10.63 -2.13
CA ALA A 164 -21.24 -10.88 -2.69
C ALA A 164 -20.44 -11.85 -1.79
N ALA A 165 -20.66 -11.85 -0.48
CA ALA A 165 -19.99 -12.76 0.47
C ALA A 165 -20.46 -14.21 0.34
N THR A 166 -21.74 -14.44 0.02
CA THR A 166 -22.31 -15.78 -0.19
C THR A 166 -21.93 -16.44 -1.51
N ALA A 167 -21.34 -15.69 -2.45
CA ALA A 167 -20.94 -16.21 -3.77
C ALA A 167 -19.53 -16.85 -3.79
N ARG A 168 -18.94 -17.13 -2.61
CA ARG A 168 -17.65 -17.79 -2.42
C ARG A 168 -17.86 -19.12 -1.73
#